data_AF-A0A3B7QXE5-F1
#
_entry.id   AF-A0A3B7QXE5-F1
#
_cell.length_a   1.000
_cell.length_b   1.000
_cell.length_c   1.000
_cell.angle_alpha   90.00
_cell.angle_beta   90.00
_cell.angle_gamma   90.00
#
_symmetry.space_group_name_H-M   'P 1'
#
loop_
_entity.id
_entity.type
_entity.pdbx_description
1 polymer ?
#
loop_
_entity_poly.entity_id
_entity_poly.type
_entity_poly.pdbx_seq_one_letter_code
_entity_poly.pdbx_strand_id
1 'polypeptide(L)'
;MLHPRRVLRFAQVLTTAAALAGCSYAKSNQQVLISSDCGMSWERVAAGEAVPKGTMNPCHMKVVIPNFPMQGDSRFITNLKDRVRASVQVDYDYTIVDPLVFIRQAKYLGKANAHADSQEALQPSAFEGAENMVIDKRIRDVSKALFLNEDIVELDQAELESQLLLQANKALAPLGVQLNFITLTFDLDEQTRQAIDVSTAMKIYESRNLSELGKQVMIERAGASRIVVEQPNAVSPNKSEDQEE
;
A
#
# COMPACT_ATOMS: atom_id res chain seq x y z
N MET A 1 29.65 -51.45 -37.36
CA MET A 1 28.73 -51.85 -36.27
C MET A 1 29.06 -51.05 -35.00
N LEU A 2 28.33 -49.97 -34.73
CA LEU A 2 28.48 -49.20 -33.49
C LEU A 2 27.86 -49.97 -32.31
N HIS A 3 28.63 -50.13 -31.24
CA HIS A 3 28.21 -50.85 -30.03
C HIS A 3 26.98 -50.20 -29.35
N PRO A 4 25.91 -50.97 -29.04
CA PRO A 4 24.66 -50.43 -28.49
C PRO A 4 24.82 -49.75 -27.12
N ARG A 5 25.87 -50.09 -26.37
CA ARG A 5 26.20 -49.45 -25.07
C ARG A 5 26.74 -48.02 -25.19
N ARG A 6 27.35 -47.63 -26.32
CA ARG A 6 27.86 -46.26 -26.52
C ARG A 6 26.73 -45.29 -26.91
N VAL A 7 25.75 -45.77 -27.69
CA VAL A 7 24.58 -44.98 -28.09
C VAL A 7 23.68 -44.66 -26.88
N LEU A 8 23.50 -45.63 -25.96
CA LEU A 8 22.71 -45.44 -24.74
C LEU A 8 23.33 -44.39 -23.79
N ARG A 9 24.67 -44.37 -23.65
CA ARG A 9 25.38 -43.38 -22.81
C ARG A 9 25.34 -41.97 -23.41
N PHE A 10 25.46 -41.84 -24.73
CA PHE A 10 25.31 -40.54 -25.41
C PHE A 10 23.87 -40.00 -25.30
N ALA A 11 22.86 -40.87 -25.42
CA ALA A 11 21.46 -40.48 -25.26
C ALA A 11 21.14 -39.99 -23.84
N GLN A 12 21.71 -40.61 -22.79
CA GLN A 12 21.56 -40.17 -21.40
C GLN A 12 22.26 -38.83 -21.09
N VAL A 13 23.42 -38.55 -21.71
CA VAL A 13 24.12 -37.26 -21.56
C VAL A 13 23.36 -36.13 -22.29
N LEU A 14 22.72 -36.42 -23.43
CA LEU A 14 21.93 -35.42 -24.15
C LEU A 14 20.61 -35.06 -23.42
N THR A 15 19.96 -36.04 -22.77
CA THR A 15 18.73 -35.79 -22.00
C THR A 15 19.00 -35.03 -20.70
N THR A 16 20.17 -35.22 -20.07
CA THR A 16 20.59 -34.40 -18.91
C THR A 16 20.98 -32.97 -19.31
N ALA A 17 21.54 -32.76 -20.50
CA ALA A 17 21.81 -31.41 -21.02
C ALA A 17 20.53 -30.64 -21.39
N ALA A 18 19.51 -31.31 -21.94
CA ALA A 18 18.23 -30.67 -22.30
C ALA A 18 17.39 -30.23 -21.10
N ALA A 19 17.47 -30.93 -19.96
CA ALA A 19 16.76 -30.57 -18.73
C ALA A 19 17.28 -29.28 -18.07
N LEU A 20 18.48 -28.82 -18.42
CA LEU A 20 19.06 -27.57 -17.91
C LEU A 20 18.61 -26.31 -18.69
N ALA A 21 17.93 -26.48 -19.83
CA ALA A 21 17.61 -25.42 -20.78
C ALA A 21 16.23 -24.76 -20.58
N GLY A 22 15.67 -24.74 -19.37
CA GLY A 22 14.46 -23.93 -19.10
C GLY A 22 14.76 -22.44 -19.16
N CYS A 23 14.79 -21.81 -20.33
CA CYS A 23 14.96 -20.36 -20.47
C CYS A 23 13.69 -19.65 -19.96
N SER A 24 13.79 -18.91 -18.86
CA SER A 24 12.71 -18.01 -18.45
C SER A 24 12.79 -16.72 -19.27
N TYR A 25 11.65 -16.16 -19.65
CA TYR A 25 11.56 -14.92 -20.41
C TYR A 25 10.97 -13.79 -19.56
N ALA A 26 11.37 -12.55 -19.83
CA ALA A 26 10.76 -11.39 -19.20
C ALA A 26 9.34 -11.18 -19.77
N LYS A 27 8.32 -11.13 -18.90
CA LYS A 27 6.92 -10.93 -19.28
C LYS A 27 6.59 -9.44 -19.31
N SER A 28 5.55 -9.02 -20.02
CA SER A 28 5.18 -7.59 -20.14
C SER A 28 4.72 -6.96 -18.83
N ASN A 29 4.14 -7.75 -17.94
CA ASN A 29 3.66 -7.33 -16.62
C ASN A 29 4.77 -7.31 -15.54
N GLN A 30 6.03 -7.50 -15.93
CA GLN A 30 7.17 -7.46 -15.03
C GLN A 30 8.35 -6.71 -15.66
N GLN A 31 9.19 -6.15 -14.80
CA GLN A 31 10.44 -5.48 -15.13
C GLN A 31 11.55 -6.31 -14.51
N VAL A 32 12.32 -7.01 -15.33
CA VAL A 32 13.40 -7.89 -14.84
C VAL A 32 14.69 -7.10 -14.86
N LEU A 33 15.32 -7.02 -13.69
CA LEU A 33 16.62 -6.42 -13.49
C LEU A 33 17.64 -7.51 -13.18
N ILE A 34 18.81 -7.42 -13.79
CA ILE A 34 19.94 -8.30 -13.53
C ILE A 34 21.16 -7.48 -13.14
N SER A 35 22.01 -8.06 -12.30
CA SER A 35 23.33 -7.56 -11.98
C SER A 35 24.31 -8.71 -12.08
N SER A 36 25.49 -8.45 -12.62
CA SER A 36 26.58 -9.43 -12.72
C SER A 36 27.72 -9.13 -11.73
N ASP A 37 27.61 -8.06 -10.95
CA ASP A 37 28.66 -7.51 -10.10
C ASP A 37 28.17 -7.29 -8.65
N CYS A 38 27.37 -8.23 -8.14
CA CYS A 38 26.90 -8.23 -6.75
C CYS A 38 26.02 -7.00 -6.41
N GLY A 39 25.30 -6.47 -7.39
CA GLY A 39 24.34 -5.37 -7.22
C GLY A 39 24.94 -3.97 -7.34
N MET A 40 26.18 -3.84 -7.84
CA MET A 40 26.84 -2.55 -8.05
C MET A 40 26.30 -1.85 -9.31
N SER A 41 26.07 -2.60 -10.38
CA SER A 41 25.41 -2.16 -11.59
C SER A 41 24.21 -3.04 -11.91
N TRP A 42 23.20 -2.44 -12.51
CA TRP A 42 21.94 -3.10 -12.85
C TRP A 42 21.57 -2.80 -14.29
N GLU A 43 21.09 -3.83 -14.97
CA GLU A 43 20.61 -3.76 -16.34
C GLU A 43 19.18 -4.29 -16.40
N ARG A 44 18.35 -3.66 -17.24
CA ARG A 44 16.97 -4.09 -17.49
C ARG A 44 16.94 -5.05 -18.67
N VAL A 45 16.32 -6.20 -18.47
CA VAL A 45 15.99 -7.14 -19.55
C VAL A 45 14.68 -6.70 -20.19
N ALA A 46 14.63 -6.58 -21.52
CA ALA A 46 13.42 -6.13 -22.20
C ALA A 46 12.36 -7.24 -22.19
N ALA A 47 11.08 -6.84 -22.25
CA ALA A 47 9.98 -7.81 -22.32
C ALA A 47 10.12 -8.68 -23.59
N GLY A 48 9.94 -9.98 -23.43
CA GLY A 48 10.13 -10.98 -24.48
C GLY A 48 11.56 -11.51 -24.61
N GLU A 49 12.54 -10.91 -23.95
CA GLU A 49 13.93 -11.40 -23.96
C GLU A 49 14.15 -12.52 -22.95
N ALA A 50 15.11 -13.39 -23.25
CA ALA A 50 15.52 -14.47 -22.37
C ALA A 50 16.28 -13.89 -21.17
N VAL A 51 15.87 -14.30 -19.96
CA VAL A 51 16.50 -13.89 -18.71
C VAL A 51 17.69 -14.80 -18.43
N PRO A 52 18.92 -14.26 -18.30
CA PRO A 52 20.10 -15.05 -17.99
C PRO A 52 19.99 -15.79 -16.65
N LYS A 53 20.49 -17.03 -16.58
CA LYS A 53 20.43 -17.87 -15.37
C LYS A 53 21.58 -17.66 -14.39
N GLY A 54 22.60 -16.88 -14.74
CA GLY A 54 23.74 -16.61 -13.86
C GLY A 54 24.56 -17.83 -13.43
N THR A 55 24.43 -18.98 -14.10
CA THR A 55 24.88 -20.31 -13.64
C THR A 55 26.38 -20.48 -13.36
N MET A 56 27.20 -19.48 -13.63
CA MET A 56 28.66 -19.50 -13.37
C MET A 56 29.18 -18.24 -12.68
N ASN A 57 28.29 -17.31 -12.30
CA ASN A 57 28.67 -16.07 -11.65
C ASN A 57 28.03 -16.00 -10.25
N PRO A 58 28.82 -16.13 -9.16
CA PRO A 58 28.29 -16.07 -7.79
C PRO A 58 27.76 -14.67 -7.43
N CYS A 59 28.19 -13.63 -8.14
CA CYS A 59 27.70 -12.26 -8.01
C CYS A 59 26.45 -11.98 -8.86
N HIS A 60 25.93 -12.98 -9.59
CA HIS A 60 24.72 -12.78 -10.38
C HIS A 60 23.52 -12.58 -9.47
N MET A 61 22.86 -11.44 -9.62
CA MET A 61 21.62 -11.12 -8.96
C MET A 61 20.54 -10.89 -9.98
N LYS A 62 19.33 -11.33 -9.67
CA LYS A 62 18.14 -11.02 -10.43
C LYS A 62 17.04 -10.56 -9.49
N VAL A 63 16.39 -9.47 -9.89
CA VAL A 63 15.22 -8.91 -9.24
C VAL A 63 14.12 -8.75 -10.29
N VAL A 64 12.91 -9.12 -9.91
CA VAL A 64 11.72 -8.93 -10.75
C VAL A 64 10.87 -7.90 -10.06
N ILE A 65 10.48 -6.84 -10.76
CA ILE A 65 9.65 -5.76 -10.23
C ILE A 65 8.32 -5.76 -11.01
N PRO A 66 7.17 -5.64 -10.36
CA PRO A 66 5.89 -5.47 -11.05
C PRO A 66 5.88 -4.31 -12.05
N ASN A 67 5.23 -4.50 -13.19
CA ASN A 67 4.97 -3.45 -14.19
C ASN A 67 3.48 -3.10 -14.25
N PHE A 68 2.83 -3.06 -13.08
CA PHE A 68 1.41 -2.75 -12.92
C PHE A 68 1.21 -1.99 -11.60
N PRO A 69 0.07 -1.29 -11.43
CA PRO A 69 -0.24 -0.59 -10.19
C PRO A 69 -0.27 -1.53 -8.98
N MET A 70 0.38 -1.12 -7.91
CA MET A 70 0.38 -1.78 -6.61
C MET A 70 -0.27 -0.85 -5.59
N GLN A 71 -0.80 -1.44 -4.52
CA GLN A 71 -1.46 -0.71 -3.44
C GLN A 71 -0.53 -0.68 -2.24
N GLY A 72 -0.51 0.45 -1.55
CA GLY A 72 0.19 0.64 -0.29
C GLY A 72 -0.68 1.41 0.70
N ASP A 73 -0.39 1.24 1.98
CA ASP A 73 -1.03 1.99 3.05
C ASP A 73 0.00 2.44 4.09
N SER A 74 -0.16 3.66 4.59
CA SER A 74 0.70 4.20 5.64
C SER A 74 -0.14 4.81 6.75
N ARG A 75 0.20 4.44 7.99
CA ARG A 75 -0.40 4.98 9.20
C ARG A 75 0.63 5.73 10.01
N PHE A 76 0.33 6.97 10.36
CA PHE A 76 1.22 7.78 11.18
C PHE A 76 0.48 8.85 11.96
N ILE A 77 1.12 9.30 13.02
CA ILE A 77 0.62 10.41 13.84
C ILE A 77 1.27 11.70 13.36
N THR A 78 0.45 12.74 13.27
CA THR A 78 0.87 14.10 12.90
C THR A 78 0.15 15.13 13.75
N ASN A 79 0.58 16.38 13.63
CA ASN A 79 -0.15 17.52 14.15
C ASN A 79 -0.69 18.32 12.97
N LEU A 80 -1.93 18.77 13.10
CA LEU A 80 -2.53 19.79 12.25
C LEU A 80 -2.22 21.19 12.81
N LYS A 81 -2.83 22.21 12.21
CA LYS A 81 -2.84 23.57 12.75
C LYS A 81 -3.23 23.57 14.23
N ASP A 82 -2.67 24.51 14.99
CA ASP A 82 -2.89 24.68 16.43
C ASP A 82 -2.52 23.45 17.29
N ARG A 83 -1.67 22.56 16.76
CA ARG A 83 -1.15 21.35 17.43
C ARG A 83 -2.24 20.32 17.75
N VAL A 84 -3.32 20.30 16.98
CA VAL A 84 -4.31 19.22 17.05
C VAL A 84 -3.64 17.94 16.57
N ARG A 85 -3.50 16.96 17.47
CA ARG A 85 -2.88 15.68 17.15
C ARG A 85 -3.90 14.80 16.43
N ALA A 86 -3.53 14.23 15.29
CA ALA A 86 -4.35 13.27 14.56
C ALA A 86 -3.56 12.01 14.23
N SER A 87 -4.24 10.87 14.29
CA SER A 87 -3.80 9.66 13.60
C SER A 87 -4.29 9.77 12.16
N VAL A 88 -3.41 9.53 11.20
CA VAL A 88 -3.73 9.62 9.78
C VAL A 88 -3.46 8.27 9.14
N GLN A 89 -4.44 7.80 8.38
CA GLN A 89 -4.28 6.71 7.44
C GLN A 89 -4.24 7.29 6.02
N VAL A 90 -3.24 6.87 5.26
CA VAL A 90 -3.08 7.23 3.86
C VAL A 90 -3.07 5.95 3.06
N ASP A 91 -4.05 5.80 2.17
CA ASP A 91 -4.15 4.68 1.23
C ASP A 91 -3.78 5.19 -0.16
N TYR A 92 -2.93 4.47 -0.90
CA TYR A 92 -2.42 4.94 -2.18
C TYR A 92 -2.14 3.80 -3.15
N ASP A 93 -2.26 4.12 -4.44
CA ASP A 93 -1.80 3.24 -5.51
C ASP A 93 -0.54 3.83 -6.16
N TYR A 94 0.45 2.99 -6.41
CA TYR A 94 1.72 3.39 -6.99
C TYR A 94 2.18 2.48 -8.12
N THR A 95 3.06 3.00 -8.96
CA THR A 95 3.70 2.26 -10.05
C THR A 95 5.17 2.64 -10.10
N ILE A 96 6.03 1.63 -10.24
CA ILE A 96 7.47 1.83 -10.41
C ILE A 96 7.71 2.07 -11.90
N VAL A 97 7.91 3.33 -12.26
CA VAL A 97 8.09 3.77 -13.66
C VAL A 97 9.54 3.66 -14.11
N ASP A 98 10.50 3.85 -13.19
CA ASP A 98 11.92 3.66 -13.44
C ASP A 98 12.50 2.65 -12.45
N PRO A 99 12.61 1.37 -12.84
CA PRO A 99 13.06 0.30 -11.95
C PRO A 99 14.55 0.43 -11.61
N LEU A 100 15.37 1.05 -12.48
CA LEU A 100 16.81 1.21 -12.28
C LEU A 100 17.13 2.30 -11.26
N VAL A 101 16.34 3.36 -11.24
CA VAL A 101 16.44 4.39 -10.20
C VAL A 101 15.90 3.84 -8.88
N PHE A 102 14.77 3.14 -8.92
CA PHE A 102 14.14 2.57 -7.72
C PHE A 102 15.06 1.58 -6.98
N ILE A 103 15.71 0.65 -7.69
CA ILE A 103 16.60 -0.36 -7.08
C ILE A 103 17.82 0.24 -6.38
N ARG A 104 18.28 1.42 -6.78
CA ARG A 104 19.39 2.11 -6.11
C ARG A 104 19.01 2.68 -4.75
N GLN A 105 17.71 2.93 -4.54
CA GLN A 105 17.16 3.47 -3.29
C GLN A 105 16.68 2.35 -2.36
N ALA A 106 16.12 1.29 -2.94
CA ALA A 106 15.60 0.14 -2.21
C ALA A 106 16.74 -0.82 -1.83
N LYS A 107 17.19 -0.74 -0.57
CA LYS A 107 18.24 -1.63 -0.03
C LYS A 107 17.85 -3.12 -0.08
N TYR A 108 16.56 -3.42 -0.06
CA TYR A 108 16.01 -4.78 -0.14
C TYR A 108 14.81 -4.78 -1.07
N LEU A 109 14.92 -5.45 -2.21
CA LEU A 109 13.80 -5.74 -3.12
C LEU A 109 13.49 -7.23 -3.03
N GLY A 110 12.51 -7.59 -2.20
CA GLY A 110 12.04 -8.97 -2.10
C GLY A 110 13.11 -10.01 -1.80
N LYS A 111 12.88 -11.22 -2.32
CA LYS A 111 13.86 -12.31 -2.29
C LYS A 111 14.78 -12.20 -3.50
N ALA A 112 16.07 -11.93 -3.25
CA ALA A 112 17.11 -11.99 -4.27
C ALA A 112 17.09 -13.36 -4.99
N ASN A 113 17.21 -13.33 -6.32
CA ASN A 113 17.26 -14.52 -7.18
C ASN A 113 15.99 -15.38 -7.24
N ALA A 114 14.82 -14.86 -6.85
CA ALA A 114 13.55 -15.54 -7.10
C ALA A 114 13.37 -15.85 -8.60
N HIS A 115 12.79 -17.00 -8.95
CA HIS A 115 12.52 -17.33 -10.36
C HIS A 115 11.46 -16.38 -10.94
N ALA A 116 11.61 -15.96 -12.20
CA ALA A 116 10.67 -15.02 -12.83
C ALA A 116 9.29 -15.65 -13.12
N ASP A 117 9.20 -16.97 -12.98
CA ASP A 117 7.95 -17.74 -13.06
C ASP A 117 7.39 -18.09 -11.68
N SER A 118 8.07 -17.68 -10.60
CA SER A 118 7.65 -17.94 -9.23
C SER A 118 6.68 -16.84 -8.79
N GLN A 119 5.56 -17.24 -8.18
CA GLN A 119 4.56 -16.31 -7.68
C GLN A 119 5.12 -15.43 -6.56
N GLU A 120 6.09 -15.95 -5.81
CA GLU A 120 6.75 -15.26 -4.70
C GLU A 120 7.58 -14.05 -5.14
N ALA A 121 8.00 -14.00 -6.42
CA ALA A 121 8.77 -12.87 -6.95
C ALA A 121 7.92 -11.59 -7.13
N LEU A 122 6.60 -11.75 -7.26
CA LEU A 122 5.65 -10.66 -7.52
C LEU A 122 4.71 -10.39 -6.34
N GLN A 123 4.90 -11.08 -5.20
CA GLN A 123 4.05 -10.86 -4.04
C GLN A 123 4.28 -9.45 -3.46
N PRO A 124 3.21 -8.69 -3.14
CA PRO A 124 3.33 -7.36 -2.53
C PRO A 124 4.18 -7.36 -1.24
N SER A 125 4.09 -8.42 -0.43
CA SER A 125 4.91 -8.60 0.79
C SER A 125 6.42 -8.62 0.52
N ALA A 126 6.85 -8.96 -0.69
CA ALA A 126 8.26 -8.88 -1.08
C ALA A 126 8.74 -7.42 -1.21
N PHE A 127 7.84 -6.48 -1.46
CA PHE A 127 8.17 -5.07 -1.69
C PHE A 127 7.88 -4.18 -0.49
N GLU A 128 7.18 -4.68 0.52
CA GLU A 128 6.81 -3.96 1.74
C GLU A 128 8.00 -3.22 2.39
N GLY A 129 9.18 -3.85 2.46
CA GLY A 129 10.37 -3.22 3.02
C GLY A 129 10.91 -2.05 2.17
N ALA A 130 10.88 -2.17 0.85
CA ALA A 130 11.28 -1.11 -0.08
C ALA A 130 10.26 0.04 -0.08
N GLU A 131 8.99 -0.30 -0.09
CA GLU A 131 7.86 0.64 0.01
C GLU A 131 7.96 1.48 1.27
N ASN A 132 8.11 0.84 2.43
CA ASN A 132 8.27 1.51 3.73
C ASN A 132 9.44 2.52 3.73
N MET A 133 10.56 2.18 3.10
CA MET A 133 11.76 3.01 3.10
C MET A 133 11.71 4.18 2.10
N VAL A 134 11.13 3.95 0.92
CA VAL A 134 11.21 4.86 -0.22
C VAL A 134 9.92 5.66 -0.38
N ILE A 135 8.76 5.00 -0.29
CA ILE A 135 7.47 5.58 -0.63
C ILE A 135 6.82 6.18 0.61
N ASP A 136 6.54 5.34 1.60
CA ASP A 136 5.90 5.67 2.87
C ASP A 136 6.57 6.84 3.59
N LYS A 137 7.90 6.79 3.67
CA LYS A 137 8.69 7.86 4.29
C LYS A 137 8.45 9.21 3.59
N ARG A 138 8.41 9.24 2.26
CA ARG A 138 8.27 10.48 1.48
C ARG A 138 6.85 11.02 1.58
N ILE A 139 5.85 10.15 1.47
CA ILE A 139 4.46 10.51 1.70
C ILE A 139 4.32 11.12 3.09
N ARG A 140 4.80 10.43 4.13
CA ARG A 140 4.76 10.92 5.52
C ARG A 140 5.46 12.27 5.70
N ASP A 141 6.65 12.45 5.14
CA ASP A 141 7.41 13.71 5.26
C ASP A 141 6.64 14.87 4.60
N VAL A 142 6.08 14.65 3.40
CA VAL A 142 5.28 15.65 2.68
C VAL A 142 3.96 15.93 3.41
N SER A 143 3.23 14.89 3.81
CA SER A 143 1.98 14.99 4.57
C SER A 143 2.16 15.81 5.84
N LYS A 144 3.21 15.53 6.63
CA LYS A 144 3.49 16.29 7.85
C LYS A 144 3.74 17.76 7.58
N ALA A 145 4.42 18.11 6.49
CA ALA A 145 4.64 19.51 6.13
C ALA A 145 3.34 20.21 5.69
N LEU A 146 2.48 19.50 4.96
CA LEU A 146 1.20 20.00 4.46
C LEU A 146 0.22 20.27 5.62
N PHE A 147 0.03 19.28 6.50
CA PHE A 147 -1.01 19.32 7.53
C PHE A 147 -0.81 20.38 8.61
N LEU A 148 0.41 20.86 8.83
CA LEU A 148 0.69 21.88 9.85
C LEU A 148 -0.07 23.19 9.63
N ASN A 149 -0.52 23.45 8.41
CA ASN A 149 -1.28 24.65 8.07
C ASN A 149 -2.80 24.39 7.99
N GLU A 150 -3.22 23.13 8.05
CA GLU A 150 -4.61 22.74 7.83
C GLU A 150 -5.42 22.78 9.14
N ASP A 151 -6.57 23.45 9.08
CA ASP A 151 -7.52 23.51 10.18
C ASP A 151 -8.50 22.34 10.06
N ILE A 152 -8.51 21.45 11.05
CA ILE A 152 -9.33 20.23 11.01
C ILE A 152 -10.85 20.52 10.89
N VAL A 153 -11.31 21.71 11.29
CA VAL A 153 -12.74 22.08 11.23
C VAL A 153 -13.13 22.57 9.84
N GLU A 154 -12.22 23.22 9.12
CA GLU A 154 -12.48 23.91 7.85
C GLU A 154 -11.81 23.23 6.65
N LEU A 155 -11.12 22.12 6.86
CA LEU A 155 -10.36 21.44 5.80
C LEU A 155 -11.29 20.96 4.67
N ASP A 156 -10.83 21.13 3.43
CA ASP A 156 -11.40 20.46 2.27
C ASP A 156 -10.55 19.22 1.96
N GLN A 157 -11.14 18.05 2.16
CA GLN A 157 -10.43 16.78 2.02
C GLN A 157 -9.98 16.54 0.57
N ALA A 158 -10.80 16.90 -0.41
CA ALA A 158 -10.50 16.65 -1.81
C ALA A 158 -9.36 17.54 -2.32
N GLU A 159 -9.33 18.80 -1.89
CA GLU A 159 -8.23 19.72 -2.20
C GLU A 159 -6.94 19.26 -1.52
N LEU A 160 -7.02 18.82 -0.25
CA LEU A 160 -5.86 18.34 0.49
C LEU A 160 -5.25 17.07 -0.14
N GLU A 161 -6.09 16.12 -0.55
CA GLU A 161 -5.67 14.91 -1.27
C GLU A 161 -5.01 15.26 -2.61
N SER A 162 -5.58 16.22 -3.35
CA SER A 162 -5.02 16.69 -4.62
C SER A 162 -3.64 17.34 -4.46
N GLN A 163 -3.49 18.19 -3.43
CA GLN A 163 -2.20 18.83 -3.12
C GLN A 163 -1.17 17.80 -2.63
N LEU A 164 -1.58 16.86 -1.78
CA LEU A 164 -0.71 15.80 -1.31
C LEU A 164 -0.23 14.92 -2.48
N LEU A 165 -1.13 14.52 -3.38
CA LEU A 165 -0.77 13.72 -4.56
C LEU A 165 0.29 14.43 -5.40
N LEU A 166 0.10 15.73 -5.66
CA LEU A 166 1.02 16.54 -6.45
C LEU A 166 2.41 16.62 -5.79
N GLN A 167 2.46 16.95 -4.50
CA GLN A 167 3.73 17.11 -3.77
C GLN A 167 4.43 15.78 -3.53
N ALA A 168 3.69 14.72 -3.22
CA ALA A 168 4.22 13.37 -3.07
C ALA A 168 4.81 12.87 -4.40
N ASN A 169 4.09 13.03 -5.52
CA ASN A 169 4.63 12.68 -6.84
C ASN A 169 5.89 13.46 -7.20
N LYS A 170 5.96 14.75 -6.85
CA LYS A 170 7.19 15.54 -7.04
C LYS A 170 8.38 14.99 -6.24
N ALA A 171 8.14 14.50 -5.02
CA ALA A 171 9.17 13.89 -4.18
C ALA A 171 9.56 12.47 -4.62
N LEU A 172 8.64 11.72 -5.23
CA LEU A 172 8.80 10.33 -5.65
C LEU A 172 9.34 10.15 -7.07
N ALA A 173 9.08 11.10 -7.97
CA ALA A 173 9.58 11.09 -9.34
C ALA A 173 11.11 10.84 -9.45
N PRO A 174 12.00 11.50 -8.69
CA PRO A 174 13.44 11.23 -8.77
C PRO A 174 13.85 9.86 -8.20
N LEU A 175 12.91 9.11 -7.61
CA LEU A 175 13.08 7.77 -7.07
C LEU A 175 12.50 6.69 -8.01
N GLY A 176 11.96 7.10 -9.17
CA GLY A 176 11.39 6.18 -10.16
C GLY A 176 10.00 5.66 -9.80
N VAL A 177 9.26 6.36 -8.93
CA VAL A 177 7.92 5.98 -8.47
C VAL A 177 6.91 7.08 -8.84
N GLN A 178 5.72 6.64 -9.26
CA GLN A 178 4.57 7.51 -9.49
C GLN A 178 3.38 6.98 -8.71
N LEU A 179 2.66 7.87 -8.03
CA LEU A 179 1.36 7.62 -7.42
C LEU A 179 0.25 7.88 -8.44
N ASN A 180 -0.71 6.96 -8.51
CA ASN A 180 -1.89 7.05 -9.36
C ASN A 180 -3.02 7.80 -8.65
N PHE A 181 -3.25 7.50 -7.38
CA PHE A 181 -4.14 8.23 -6.48
C PHE A 181 -3.66 8.12 -5.04
N ILE A 182 -4.21 8.97 -4.17
CA ILE A 182 -3.97 8.97 -2.74
C ILE A 182 -5.28 9.36 -2.04
N THR A 183 -5.60 8.68 -0.95
CA THR A 183 -6.80 8.94 -0.14
C THR A 183 -6.35 9.18 1.30
N LEU A 184 -6.99 10.13 1.96
CA LEU A 184 -6.68 10.49 3.34
C LEU A 184 -7.83 10.16 4.28
N THR A 185 -7.50 9.63 5.45
CA THR A 185 -8.45 9.49 6.55
C THR A 185 -7.84 10.02 7.84
N PHE A 186 -8.55 10.92 8.51
CA PHE A 186 -8.17 11.43 9.82
C PHE A 186 -8.93 10.69 10.93
N ASP A 187 -8.20 9.91 11.71
CA ASP A 187 -8.69 9.28 12.92
C ASP A 187 -8.39 10.20 14.12
N LEU A 188 -9.41 10.95 14.52
CA LEU A 188 -9.37 11.84 15.68
C LEU A 188 -9.83 11.12 16.94
N ASP A 189 -9.30 11.52 18.08
CA ASP A 189 -9.80 11.05 19.36
C ASP A 189 -11.23 11.57 19.62
N GLU A 190 -11.95 10.90 20.52
CA GLU A 190 -13.35 11.18 20.79
C GLU A 190 -13.58 12.63 21.25
N GLN A 191 -12.70 13.17 22.08
CA GLN A 191 -12.86 14.53 22.62
C GLN A 191 -12.71 15.56 21.50
N THR A 192 -11.69 15.42 20.65
CA THR A 192 -11.49 16.30 19.49
C THR A 192 -12.66 16.22 18.52
N ARG A 193 -13.14 15.01 18.20
CA ARG A 193 -14.30 14.84 17.31
C ARG A 193 -15.55 15.52 17.87
N GLN A 194 -15.84 15.32 19.16
CA GLN A 194 -16.97 15.99 19.82
C GLN A 194 -16.81 17.52 19.80
N ALA A 195 -15.61 18.04 20.04
CA ALA A 195 -15.34 19.47 19.98
C ALA A 195 -15.55 20.06 18.58
N ILE A 196 -15.15 19.34 17.53
CA ILE A 196 -15.41 19.73 16.14
C ILE A 196 -16.90 19.72 15.85
N ASP A 197 -17.63 18.66 16.22
CA ASP A 197 -19.08 18.56 16.02
C ASP A 197 -19.83 19.73 16.68
N VAL A 198 -19.43 20.09 17.92
CA VAL A 198 -19.99 21.22 18.65
C VAL A 198 -19.65 22.55 17.98
N SER A 199 -18.39 22.75 17.59
CA SER A 199 -17.93 23.95 16.88
C SER A 199 -18.70 24.16 15.57
N THR A 200 -18.81 23.12 14.75
CA THR A 200 -19.54 23.14 13.48
C THR A 200 -21.03 23.39 13.69
N ALA A 201 -21.64 22.75 14.70
CA ALA A 201 -23.04 23.00 15.05
C ALA A 201 -23.25 24.47 15.49
N MET A 202 -22.35 25.03 16.30
CA MET A 202 -22.41 26.44 16.70
C MET A 202 -22.32 27.39 15.51
N LYS A 203 -21.41 27.15 14.56
CA LYS A 203 -21.31 27.94 13.32
C LYS A 203 -22.62 27.95 12.52
N ILE A 204 -23.31 26.80 12.47
CA ILE A 204 -24.64 26.73 11.82
C ILE A 204 -25.66 27.58 12.57
N TYR A 205 -25.71 27.51 13.91
CA TYR A 205 -26.62 28.34 14.69
C TYR A 205 -26.31 29.83 14.54
N GLU A 206 -25.04 30.22 14.54
CA GLU A 206 -24.58 31.59 14.33
C GLU A 206 -24.97 32.11 12.95
N SER A 207 -24.80 31.31 11.89
CA SER A 207 -25.18 31.68 10.52
C SER A 207 -26.68 32.00 10.36
N ARG A 208 -27.51 31.54 11.29
CA ARG A 208 -28.97 31.75 11.31
C ARG A 208 -29.45 32.71 12.39
N ASN A 209 -28.54 33.40 13.10
CA ASN A 209 -28.84 34.23 14.27
C ASN A 209 -29.57 33.48 15.40
N LEU A 210 -29.29 32.18 15.56
CA LEU A 210 -29.89 31.29 16.56
C LEU A 210 -28.89 30.89 17.66
N SER A 211 -27.87 31.70 17.92
CA SER A 211 -26.75 31.35 18.80
C SER A 211 -27.19 31.03 20.24
N GLU A 212 -28.12 31.80 20.81
CA GLU A 212 -28.63 31.56 22.17
C GLU A 212 -29.45 30.26 22.26
N LEU A 213 -30.27 29.97 21.24
CA LEU A 213 -30.98 28.70 21.13
C LEU A 213 -29.99 27.53 21.01
N GLY A 214 -28.93 27.70 20.20
CA GLY A 214 -27.87 26.71 20.03
C GLY A 214 -27.17 26.37 21.35
N LYS A 215 -26.76 27.39 22.13
CA LYS A 215 -26.18 27.20 23.47
C LYS A 215 -27.11 26.44 24.40
N GLN A 216 -28.40 26.81 24.43
CA GLN A 216 -29.39 26.14 25.28
C GLN A 216 -29.55 24.65 24.89
N VAL A 217 -29.68 24.35 23.59
CA VAL A 217 -29.77 22.97 23.10
C VAL A 217 -28.55 22.15 23.47
N MET A 218 -27.34 22.73 23.40
CA MET A 218 -26.11 22.04 23.76
C MET A 218 -26.02 21.73 25.26
N ILE A 219 -26.43 22.67 26.12
CA ILE A 219 -26.47 22.46 27.58
C ILE A 219 -27.46 21.34 27.94
N GLU A 220 -28.68 21.39 27.39
CA GLU A 220 -29.71 20.37 27.62
C GLU A 220 -29.26 18.97 27.12
N ARG A 221 -28.60 18.92 25.95
CA ARG A 221 -28.09 17.66 25.39
C ARG A 221 -26.92 17.08 26.18
N ALA A 222 -26.07 17.92 26.78
CA ALA A 222 -24.99 17.48 27.66
C ALA A 222 -25.53 16.90 28.98
N GLY A 223 -26.69 17.38 29.45
CA GLY A 223 -27.39 16.86 30.64
C GLY A 223 -28.25 15.62 30.38
N ALA A 224 -28.57 15.30 29.12
CA ALA A 224 -29.43 14.18 28.77
C ALA A 224 -28.67 12.84 28.85
N SER A 225 -28.92 12.06 29.91
CA SER A 225 -28.43 10.69 30.05
C SER A 225 -28.96 9.80 28.90
N ARG A 226 -28.05 9.22 28.11
CA ARG A 226 -28.41 8.32 27.01
C ARG A 226 -28.82 6.95 27.57
N ILE A 227 -30.13 6.69 27.65
CA ILE A 227 -30.64 5.36 28.01
C ILE A 227 -30.47 4.45 26.78
N VAL A 228 -29.46 3.57 26.82
CA VAL A 228 -29.32 2.49 25.85
C VAL A 228 -30.27 1.37 26.27
N VAL A 229 -31.40 1.23 25.58
CA VAL A 229 -32.32 0.11 25.79
C VAL A 229 -31.77 -1.06 24.98
N GLU A 230 -31.00 -1.94 25.62
CA GLU A 230 -30.75 -3.27 25.09
C GLU A 230 -32.06 -4.06 25.15
N GLN A 231 -32.69 -4.31 24.01
CA GLN A 231 -33.83 -5.22 23.94
C GLN A 231 -33.32 -6.64 24.22
N PRO A 232 -33.76 -7.32 25.30
CA PRO A 232 -33.45 -8.72 25.49
C PRO A 232 -34.11 -9.51 24.35
N ASN A 233 -33.33 -10.36 23.69
CA ASN A 233 -33.83 -11.30 22.68
C ASN A 233 -35.11 -11.97 23.18
N ALA A 234 -36.21 -11.74 22.45
CA ALA A 234 -37.46 -12.42 22.69
C ALA A 234 -37.22 -13.93 22.54
N VAL A 235 -37.18 -14.62 23.69
CA VAL A 235 -37.29 -16.06 23.76
C VAL A 235 -38.59 -16.43 23.04
N SER A 236 -38.47 -17.05 21.88
CA SER A 236 -39.61 -17.60 21.17
C SER A 236 -40.21 -18.70 22.06
N PRO A 237 -41.51 -18.65 22.40
CA PRO A 237 -42.13 -19.69 23.18
C PRO A 237 -42.25 -20.93 22.29
N ASN A 238 -41.54 -21.97 22.72
CA ASN A 238 -41.64 -23.33 22.24
C ASN A 238 -43.12 -23.77 22.34
N LYS A 239 -43.78 -24.01 21.19
CA LYS A 239 -45.08 -24.70 21.13
C LYS A 239 -44.81 -26.18 20.88
N SER A 240 -44.70 -26.95 21.94
CA SER A 240 -44.98 -28.38 21.92
C SER A 240 -46.49 -28.57 22.15
N GLU A 241 -47.11 -29.22 21.16
CA GLU A 241 -48.21 -30.19 21.21
C GLU A 241 -49.41 -29.93 22.14
N ASP A 242 -50.59 -29.80 21.52
CA ASP A 242 -51.77 -30.64 21.83
C ASP A 242 -52.94 -30.22 20.91
N GLN A 243 -53.35 -31.10 19.99
CA GLN A 243 -54.76 -31.32 19.63
C GLN A 243 -54.92 -32.56 18.73
N GLU A 244 -55.57 -33.57 19.32
CA GLU A 244 -56.22 -34.72 18.71
C GLU A 244 -57.37 -34.28 17.79
N GLU A 245 -57.39 -34.77 16.54
CA GLU A 245 -58.46 -35.60 15.92
C GLU A 245 -58.08 -35.97 14.46
#